data_AF-A0A660LVN2-F1
#
_entry.id   AF-A0A660LVN2-F1
#
_cell.length_a   1.000
_cell.length_b   1.000
_cell.length_c   1.000
_cell.angle_alpha   90.00
_cell.angle_beta   90.00
_cell.angle_gamma   90.00
#
_symmetry.space_group_name_H-M   'P 1'
#
loop_
_entity.id
_entity.type
_entity.pdbx_description
1 polymer ?
#
loop_
_entity_poly.entity_id
_entity_poly.type
_entity_poly.pdbx_seq_one_letter_code
_entity_poly.pdbx_strand_id
1 'polypeptide(L)' 'MILAFKFDCFKDPAFLAPFLRSLAGELKHSISCKNDQICLKVSGSVEELSALADRASAILP' A
#
# COMPACT_ATOMS: atom_id res chain seq x y z
N MET A 1 10.07 -8.80 7.11
CA MET A 1 9.77 -9.04 5.67
C MET A 1 9.24 -7.77 5.04
N ILE A 2 9.07 -7.72 3.72
CA ILE A 2 8.52 -6.55 3.01
C ILE A 2 7.39 -7.01 2.08
N LEU A 3 6.25 -6.32 2.15
CA LEU A 3 5.16 -6.43 1.20
C LEU A 3 5.09 -5.15 0.38
N ALA A 4 4.98 -5.27 -0.94
CA ALA A 4 4.91 -4.12 -1.84
C ALA A 4 3.64 -4.20 -2.68
N PHE A 5 2.80 -3.19 -2.57
CA PHE A 5 1.66 -2.98 -3.46
C PHE A 5 2.04 -1.95 -4.52
N LYS A 6 1.59 -2.19 -5.74
CA LYS A 6 1.80 -1.30 -6.88
C LYS A 6 0.46 -1.12 -7.57
N PHE A 7 0.04 0.13 -7.74
CA PHE A 7 -1.19 0.48 -8.42
C PHE A 7 -0.90 1.42 -9.57
N ASP A 8 -1.41 1.09 -10.75
CA ASP A 8 -1.48 1.99 -11.89
C ASP A 8 -2.68 2.95 -11.69
N CYS A 9 -2.40 4.24 -11.71
CA CYS A 9 -3.35 5.31 -11.47
C CYS A 9 -3.62 6.04 -12.79
N PHE A 10 -4.86 6.00 -13.28
CA PHE A 10 -5.25 6.78 -14.48
C PHE A 10 -5.36 8.30 -14.21
N LYS A 11 -5.29 8.71 -12.95
CA LYS A 11 -5.35 10.09 -12.46
C LYS A 11 -4.19 10.32 -11.48
N ASP A 12 -4.12 11.53 -10.92
CA ASP A 12 -3.09 11.89 -9.95
C ASP A 12 -2.93 10.83 -8.84
N PRO A 13 -1.78 10.12 -8.79
CA PRO A 13 -1.54 9.06 -7.81
C PRO A 13 -1.53 9.56 -6.37
N ALA A 14 -1.31 10.86 -6.13
CA ALA A 14 -1.34 11.44 -4.79
C ALA A 14 -2.71 11.32 -4.12
N PHE A 15 -3.79 11.17 -4.90
CA PHE A 15 -5.13 10.94 -4.34
C PHE A 15 -5.24 9.63 -3.56
N LEU A 16 -4.49 8.58 -3.96
CA LEU A 16 -4.50 7.28 -3.29
C LEU A 16 -3.55 7.23 -2.08
N ALA A 17 -2.62 8.18 -1.94
CA ALA A 17 -1.63 8.15 -0.88
C ALA A 17 -2.22 8.15 0.55
N PRO A 18 -3.26 8.95 0.89
CA PRO A 18 -3.91 8.89 2.21
C PRO A 18 -4.56 7.53 2.48
N PHE A 19 -5.21 6.95 1.47
CA PHE A 19 -5.84 5.63 1.58
C PHE A 19 -4.80 4.54 1.86
N LEU A 20 -3.70 4.52 1.11
CA LEU A 20 -2.61 3.56 1.28
C LEU A 20 -1.90 3.71 2.64
N ARG A 21 -1.80 4.95 3.15
CA ARG A 21 -1.34 5.20 4.54
C ARG A 21 -2.28 4.58 5.56
N SER A 22 -3.58 4.80 5.40
CA SER A 22 -4.59 4.22 6.30
C SER A 22 -4.59 2.69 6.25
N LEU A 23 -4.34 2.11 5.08
CA LEU A 23 -4.24 0.65 4.90
C LEU A 23 -3.01 0.09 5.63
N ALA A 24 -1.85 0.74 5.50
CA ALA A 24 -0.62 0.34 6.20
C ALA A 24 -0.69 0.51 7.72
N GLY A 25 -1.54 1.42 8.21
CA GLY A 25 -1.71 1.70 9.64
C GLY A 25 -0.40 2.16 10.29
N GLU A 26 -0.08 1.60 11.44
CA GLU A 26 1.14 1.92 12.20
C GLU A 26 2.39 1.15 11.73
N LEU A 27 2.24 0.24 10.76
CA LEU A 27 3.38 -0.51 10.24
C LEU A 27 4.36 0.42 9.55
N LYS A 28 5.66 0.11 9.65
CA LYS A 28 6.70 0.89 8.96
C LYS A 28 6.48 0.79 7.46
N HIS A 29 6.16 1.92 6.83
CA HIS A 29 5.82 1.96 5.42
C HIS A 29 6.45 3.16 4.70
N SER A 30 6.49 3.06 3.37
CA SER A 30 6.88 4.16 2.48
C SER A 30 5.96 4.17 1.27
N ILE A 31 5.63 5.36 0.79
CA ILE A 31 4.81 5.58 -0.40
C ILE A 31 5.64 6.36 -1.41
N SER A 32 5.66 5.90 -2.65
CA SER A 32 6.29 6.60 -3.75
C SER A 32 5.33 6.70 -4.94
N CYS A 33 5.20 7.90 -5.51
CA CYS A 33 4.47 8.14 -6.75
C CYS A 33 5.46 8.36 -7.89
N LYS A 34 5.34 7.62 -8.99
CA LYS A 34 6.19 7.77 -10.18
C LYS A 34 5.42 7.35 -11.42
N ASN A 35 5.41 8.16 -12.48
CA ASN A 35 4.86 7.83 -13.80
C ASN A 35 3.48 7.17 -13.71
N ASP A 36 2.50 7.89 -13.19
CA ASP A 36 1.11 7.43 -13.03
C ASP A 36 0.98 6.16 -12.17
N GLN A 37 2.00 5.78 -11.41
CA GLN A 37 1.97 4.65 -10.49
C GLN A 37 2.17 5.14 -9.06
N ILE A 38 1.50 4.47 -8.13
CA ILE A 38 1.76 4.59 -6.70
C ILE A 38 2.20 3.24 -6.16
N CYS A 39 3.28 3.25 -5.38
CA CYS A 39 3.80 2.06 -4.72
C CYS A 39 3.79 2.27 -3.21
N LEU A 40 3.19 1.32 -2.49
CA LEU A 40 3.23 1.22 -1.04
C LEU A 40 4.15 0.05 -0.67
N LYS A 41 5.25 0.33 0.03
CA LYS A 41 6.11 -0.69 0.63
C LYS A 41 5.89 -0.70 2.12
N VAL A 42 5.54 -1.85 2.68
CA VAL A 42 5.34 -2.04 4.12
C VAL A 42 6.29 -3.11 4.62
N SER A 43 6.90 -2.87 5.78
CA SER A 43 7.79 -3.81 6.45
C SER A 43 7.25 -4.18 7.82
N GLY A 44 7.27 -5.48 8.13
CA GLY A 44 6.75 -6.04 9.37
C GLY A 44 7.04 -7.54 9.50
N SER A 45 6.42 -8.17 10.49
CA SER A 45 6.37 -9.62 10.68
C SER A 45 5.54 -10.31 9.59
N VAL A 46 5.62 -11.64 9.49
CA VAL A 46 4.81 -12.41 8.54
C VAL A 46 3.32 -12.19 8.82
N GLU A 47 2.91 -12.27 10.09
CA GLU A 47 1.52 -12.17 10.51
C GLU A 47 0.94 -10.77 10.22
N GLU A 48 1.73 -9.73 10.48
CA GLU A 48 1.36 -8.34 10.16
C GLU A 48 1.14 -8.14 8.66
N LEU A 49 2.05 -8.67 7.83
CA LEU A 49 1.96 -8.53 6.38
C LEU A 49 0.87 -9.40 5.77
N SER A 50 0.61 -10.59 6.32
CA SER A 50 -0.54 -11.41 5.91
C SER A 50 -1.86 -10.73 6.23
N ALA A 51 -2.03 -10.21 7.46
CA ALA A 51 -3.23 -9.47 7.82
C ALA A 51 -3.44 -8.21 6.95
N LEU A 52 -2.35 -7.54 6.57
CA LEU A 52 -2.38 -6.43 5.64
C LEU A 52 -2.82 -6.86 4.24
N ALA A 53 -2.30 -7.99 3.73
CA ALA A 53 -2.68 -8.54 2.44
C ALA A 53 -4.16 -8.93 2.40
N ASP A 54 -4.68 -9.54 3.48
CA ASP A 54 -6.10 -9.91 3.59
C ASP A 54 -7.01 -8.67 3.56
N ARG A 55 -6.66 -7.63 4.30
CA ARG A 55 -7.39 -6.34 4.28
C ARG A 55 -7.32 -5.68 2.91
N ALA A 56 -6.14 -5.67 2.31
CA ALA A 56 -5.94 -5.10 0.98
C ALA A 56 -6.84 -5.81 -0.04
N SER A 57 -6.85 -7.14 -0.04
CA SER A 57 -7.69 -7.98 -0.90
C SER A 57 -9.20 -7.75 -0.72
N ALA A 58 -9.64 -7.39 0.49
CA ALA A 58 -11.05 -7.12 0.76
C ALA A 58 -11.54 -5.75 0.26
N ILE A 59 -10.63 -4.79 0.06
CA ILE A 59 -10.99 -3.38 -0.23
C ILE A 59 -10.58 -2.98 -1.65
N LEU A 60 -9.50 -3.57 -2.15
CA LEU A 60 -8.96 -3.30 -3.49
C LEU A 60 -9.49 -4.35 -4.46
N PRO A 61 -10.07 -3.93 -5.61
CA PRO A 61 -10.53 -4.84 -6.65
C PRO A 61 -9.38 -5.55 -7.36
#